data_AF-A0AAU8USL9-F1
#
_entry.id   AF-A0AAU8USL9-F1
#
_cell.length_a   1.000
_cell.length_b   1.000
_cell.length_c   1.000
_cell.angle_alpha   90.00
_cell.angle_beta   90.00
_cell.angle_gamma   90.00
#
_symmetry.space_group_name_H-M   'P 1'
#
loop_
_entity.id
_entity.type
_entity.pdbx_description
1 polymer ?
#
loop_
_entity_poly.entity_id
_entity_poly.type
_entity_poly.pdbx_seq_one_letter_code
_entity_poly.pdbx_strand_id
1 'polypeptide(L)'
;MDLEDGETSYEEAKQRFFDRVASGAVSLDGIMSPLTRTLAERFGAESVDMTFGWACTPMEWTCPACGRSKPEIVRLNTHGHLMCRLVEHHDHMKDLVKVEFERQCKAQKVIVADEFAKRFAARASQMVSAYDNAFICDDCNAADPTAKAAVGTHKDFSYSPQEIRRFVRPGPNSPHEIDVKEAARIWHGHEQTFALRLKIVERIASIAASNTHWYQELPYMQRAENVRQHAEYLQSAYGVPGAIYELAGDKRRPPPEDVSAWRRVAHKRPRVRPREGDIGYLAKVTFAKHWKAVDDAWRCPTCDRTKIETVRKSNKGDWSFVLSDRSFYAPGERHESKRAVVCGDCGLLASQLGKEACLTAGAATESNYAQFLSVSEIASVVVPQPHGRHNVKNDVANELLLRLVERITLLEQ
;
A
#
# COMPACT_ATOMS: atom_id res chain seq x y z
N MET A 1 -19.46 -7.48 -44.34
CA MET A 1 -19.46 -6.03 -44.55
C MET A 1 -19.12 -5.40 -43.22
N ASP A 2 -17.85 -5.55 -42.88
CA ASP A 2 -17.03 -4.59 -42.16
C ASP A 2 -17.54 -4.19 -40.76
N LEU A 3 -17.38 -5.13 -39.83
CA LEU A 3 -17.24 -4.83 -38.40
C LEU A 3 -15.78 -4.48 -38.14
N GLU A 4 -15.45 -3.19 -38.08
CA GLU A 4 -14.14 -2.70 -37.62
C GLU A 4 -14.05 -2.75 -36.08
N ASP A 5 -14.14 -3.96 -35.50
CA ASP A 5 -13.90 -4.21 -34.08
C ASP A 5 -12.38 -4.14 -33.77
N GLY A 6 -11.83 -2.93 -33.88
CA GLY A 6 -10.51 -2.61 -33.37
C GLY A 6 -10.56 -2.47 -31.85
N GLU A 7 -10.30 -3.55 -31.12
CA GLU A 7 -10.10 -3.52 -29.67
C GLU A 7 -9.01 -2.49 -29.31
N THR A 8 -9.44 -1.29 -28.87
CA THR A 8 -8.50 -0.23 -28.48
C THR A 8 -7.64 -0.74 -27.33
N SER A 9 -6.34 -0.88 -27.58
CA SER A 9 -5.41 -1.43 -26.61
C SER A 9 -5.34 -0.57 -25.35
N TYR A 10 -4.82 -1.13 -24.27
CA TYR A 10 -4.64 -0.36 -23.04
C TYR A 10 -3.78 0.88 -23.26
N GLU A 11 -2.65 0.75 -23.93
CA GLU A 11 -1.69 1.85 -24.09
C GLU A 11 -2.31 3.00 -24.90
N GLU A 12 -3.17 2.72 -25.89
CA GLU A 12 -3.95 3.75 -26.59
C GLU A 12 -5.00 4.40 -25.68
N ALA A 13 -5.74 3.63 -24.88
CA ALA A 13 -6.72 4.17 -23.94
C ALA A 13 -6.07 5.02 -22.82
N LYS A 14 -4.87 4.64 -22.39
CA LYS A 14 -3.99 5.29 -21.41
C LYS A 14 -3.39 6.58 -21.97
N GLN A 15 -2.84 6.53 -23.18
CA GLN A 15 -2.30 7.69 -23.89
C GLN A 15 -3.39 8.73 -24.12
N ARG A 16 -4.55 8.31 -24.66
CA ARG A 16 -5.74 9.16 -24.86
C ARG A 16 -6.23 9.83 -23.56
N PHE A 17 -6.04 9.18 -22.41
CA PHE A 17 -6.31 9.80 -21.10
C PHE A 17 -5.26 10.86 -20.74
N PHE A 18 -3.97 10.59 -20.94
CA PHE A 18 -2.90 11.57 -20.74
C PHE A 18 -3.02 12.78 -21.70
N ASP A 19 -3.39 12.57 -22.96
CA ASP A 19 -3.61 13.65 -23.93
C ASP A 19 -4.76 14.58 -23.50
N ARG A 20 -5.80 14.01 -22.86
CA ARG A 20 -6.91 14.78 -22.28
C ARG A 20 -6.55 15.52 -20.99
N VAL A 21 -5.64 15.00 -20.17
CA VAL A 21 -5.04 15.77 -19.07
C VAL A 21 -4.14 16.88 -19.62
N ALA A 22 -3.35 16.60 -20.66
CA ALA A 22 -2.43 17.56 -21.26
C ALA A 22 -3.15 18.73 -21.94
N SER A 23 -4.29 18.49 -22.59
CA SER A 23 -5.13 19.54 -23.17
C SER A 23 -6.02 20.27 -22.15
N GLY A 24 -6.03 19.86 -20.88
CA GLY A 24 -6.95 20.40 -19.86
C GLY A 24 -8.41 19.95 -20.04
N ALA A 25 -8.68 19.04 -20.97
CA ALA A 25 -10.00 18.43 -21.21
C ALA A 25 -10.43 17.43 -20.11
N VAL A 26 -9.62 17.29 -19.06
CA VAL A 26 -9.89 16.65 -17.76
C VAL A 26 -9.31 17.59 -16.71
N SER A 27 -10.04 17.89 -15.64
CA SER A 27 -9.61 18.89 -14.64
C SER A 27 -8.45 18.46 -13.74
N LEU A 28 -8.10 17.16 -13.74
CA LEU A 28 -6.95 16.61 -13.00
C LEU A 28 -5.63 17.25 -13.43
N ASP A 29 -4.75 17.46 -12.46
CA ASP A 29 -3.56 18.28 -12.62
C ASP A 29 -2.27 17.45 -12.52
N GLY A 30 -2.05 16.60 -13.54
CA GLY A 30 -0.79 15.88 -13.73
C GLY A 30 0.33 16.79 -14.26
N ILE A 31 1.56 16.25 -14.32
CA ILE A 31 2.76 17.00 -14.78
C ILE A 31 2.56 17.62 -16.19
N MET A 32 1.80 16.95 -17.07
CA MET A 32 1.48 17.44 -18.41
C MET A 32 0.33 18.46 -18.48
N SER A 33 -0.37 18.78 -17.38
CA SER A 33 -1.54 19.67 -17.41
C SER A 33 -1.18 21.07 -17.93
N PRO A 34 -2.15 21.88 -18.40
CA PRO A 34 -1.91 23.29 -18.68
C PRO A 34 -1.40 24.05 -17.46
N LEU A 35 -2.03 23.87 -16.29
CA LEU A 35 -1.68 24.60 -15.06
C LEU A 35 -0.26 24.29 -14.59
N THR A 36 0.10 23.02 -14.43
CA THR A 36 1.41 22.63 -13.92
C THR A 36 2.53 23.05 -14.87
N ARG A 37 2.33 23.01 -16.20
CA ARG A 37 3.31 23.52 -17.16
C ARG A 37 3.48 25.05 -17.08
N THR A 38 2.38 25.81 -17.11
CA THR A 38 2.45 27.27 -16.97
C THR A 38 3.06 27.70 -15.63
N LEU A 39 2.86 26.94 -14.55
CA LEU A 39 3.55 27.18 -13.28
C LEU A 39 5.04 26.80 -13.33
N ALA A 40 5.43 25.71 -13.99
CA ALA A 40 6.84 25.34 -14.15
C ALA A 40 7.60 26.39 -14.97
N GLU A 41 7.01 26.85 -16.08
CA GLU A 41 7.51 27.95 -16.92
C GLU A 41 7.63 29.26 -16.12
N ARG A 42 6.55 29.67 -15.42
CA ARG A 42 6.52 30.91 -14.62
C ARG A 42 7.57 30.95 -13.51
N PHE A 43 7.91 29.81 -12.92
CA PHE A 43 8.91 29.70 -11.85
C PHE A 43 10.30 29.31 -12.36
N GLY A 44 10.48 29.06 -13.66
CA GLY A 44 11.77 28.64 -14.23
C GLY A 44 12.26 27.28 -13.69
N ALA A 45 11.34 26.35 -13.43
CA ALA A 45 11.64 25.10 -12.73
C ALA A 45 12.32 24.06 -13.63
N GLU A 46 13.34 23.38 -13.11
CA GLU A 46 14.08 22.33 -13.85
C GLU A 46 13.27 21.03 -14.01
N SER A 47 12.41 20.70 -13.03
CA SER A 47 11.44 19.60 -13.09
C SER A 47 10.30 19.82 -12.09
N VAL A 48 9.45 18.82 -11.85
CA VAL A 48 8.29 18.91 -10.93
C VAL A 48 8.34 17.82 -9.86
N ASP A 49 8.35 18.21 -8.58
CA ASP A 49 8.13 17.31 -7.44
C ASP A 49 6.62 17.20 -7.18
N MET A 50 5.97 16.20 -7.78
CA MET A 50 4.52 16.00 -7.72
C MET A 50 4.13 14.84 -6.80
N THR A 51 3.20 15.13 -5.88
CA THR A 51 2.53 14.12 -5.05
C THR A 51 1.30 13.53 -5.74
N PHE A 52 0.90 12.30 -5.37
CA PHE A 52 -0.36 11.71 -5.83
C PHE A 52 -1.56 12.60 -5.51
N GLY A 53 -1.61 13.22 -4.31
CA GLY A 53 -2.67 14.14 -3.91
C GLY A 53 -2.81 15.35 -4.83
N TRP A 54 -1.70 15.86 -5.37
CA TRP A 54 -1.74 16.93 -6.36
C TRP A 54 -2.27 16.45 -7.72
N ALA A 55 -1.79 15.31 -8.20
CA ALA A 55 -2.20 14.72 -9.49
C ALA A 55 -3.67 14.26 -9.50
N CYS A 56 -4.20 13.81 -8.36
CA CYS A 56 -5.58 13.35 -8.22
C CYS A 56 -6.58 14.46 -7.84
N THR A 57 -6.13 15.71 -7.67
CA THR A 57 -7.01 16.86 -7.41
C THR A 57 -7.11 17.78 -8.63
N PRO A 58 -8.22 18.53 -8.79
CA PRO A 58 -8.39 19.44 -9.91
C PRO A 58 -7.37 20.58 -9.96
N MET A 59 -7.24 21.25 -11.10
CA MET A 59 -6.42 22.46 -11.28
C MET A 59 -6.94 23.63 -10.44
N GLU A 60 -8.26 23.77 -10.31
CA GLU A 60 -8.96 24.78 -9.51
C GLU A 60 -9.00 24.48 -8.00
N TRP A 61 -8.33 23.42 -7.53
CA TRP A 61 -8.36 23.00 -6.14
C TRP A 61 -7.80 24.07 -5.18
N THR A 62 -8.51 24.27 -4.06
CA THR A 62 -8.14 25.16 -2.97
C THR A 62 -8.00 24.37 -1.66
N CYS A 63 -7.06 24.78 -0.81
CA CYS A 63 -6.79 24.06 0.43
C CYS A 63 -7.90 24.27 1.47
N PRO A 64 -8.56 23.22 1.99
CA PRO A 64 -9.66 23.37 2.94
C PRO A 64 -9.19 24.02 4.26
N ALA A 65 -7.92 23.85 4.64
CA ALA A 65 -7.28 24.64 5.68
C ALA A 65 -7.01 26.09 5.24
N CYS A 66 -5.84 26.41 4.68
CA CYS A 66 -5.42 27.80 4.43
C CYS A 66 -6.14 28.57 3.30
N GLY A 67 -7.08 27.97 2.56
CA GLY A 67 -7.82 28.61 1.47
C GLY A 67 -7.06 28.82 0.15
N ARG A 68 -5.73 28.83 0.17
CA ARG A 68 -4.87 29.03 -1.01
C ARG A 68 -5.19 28.03 -2.14
N SER A 69 -5.21 28.55 -3.36
CA SER A 69 -5.24 27.80 -4.61
C SER A 69 -3.88 27.21 -4.97
N LYS A 70 -3.84 26.26 -5.91
CA LYS A 70 -2.59 25.67 -6.42
C LYS A 70 -1.54 26.70 -6.89
N PRO A 71 -1.87 27.74 -7.69
CA PRO A 71 -0.96 28.85 -8.03
C PRO A 71 -0.32 29.59 -6.84
N GLU A 72 -0.95 29.56 -5.66
CA GLU A 72 -0.49 30.21 -4.42
C GLU A 72 0.24 29.23 -3.47
N ILE A 73 0.22 27.93 -3.77
CA ILE A 73 0.92 26.89 -2.98
C ILE A 73 2.29 26.58 -3.58
N VAL A 74 2.39 26.49 -4.91
CA VAL A 74 3.66 26.13 -5.58
C VAL A 74 4.79 27.08 -5.23
N ARG A 75 6.01 26.56 -5.22
CA ARG A 75 7.26 27.31 -5.12
C ARG A 75 8.41 26.44 -5.62
N LEU A 76 9.61 27.01 -5.72
CA LEU A 76 10.80 26.21 -6.01
C LEU A 76 11.28 25.41 -4.80
N ASN A 77 11.66 24.18 -5.15
CA ASN A 77 12.61 23.26 -4.57
C ASN A 77 13.90 23.89 -4.01
N THR A 78 14.56 23.25 -3.04
CA THR A 78 16.02 23.43 -2.85
C THR A 78 16.85 22.87 -4.01
N HIS A 79 16.22 22.10 -4.90
CA HIS A 79 16.80 21.55 -6.13
C HIS A 79 16.20 22.17 -7.40
N GLY A 80 15.60 23.37 -7.34
CA GLY A 80 15.03 24.03 -8.53
C GLY A 80 13.77 23.38 -9.11
N HIS A 81 13.22 22.34 -8.47
CA HIS A 81 11.99 21.68 -8.91
C HIS A 81 10.73 22.42 -8.45
N LEU A 82 9.66 22.45 -9.26
CA LEU A 82 8.36 22.99 -8.83
C LEU A 82 7.72 22.07 -7.78
N MET A 83 7.41 22.61 -6.61
CA MET A 83 6.82 21.87 -5.47
C MET A 83 5.29 21.72 -5.63
N CYS A 84 4.86 20.62 -6.23
CA CYS A 84 3.44 20.27 -6.44
C CYS A 84 2.96 19.25 -5.39
N ARG A 85 2.88 19.71 -4.14
CA ARG A 85 2.70 18.85 -2.96
C ARG A 85 1.38 19.09 -2.21
N LEU A 86 0.44 18.14 -2.35
CA LEU A 86 -0.70 17.95 -1.45
C LEU A 86 -0.58 16.61 -0.74
N VAL A 87 -0.98 16.56 0.52
CA VAL A 87 -0.86 15.38 1.39
C VAL A 87 -2.17 15.10 2.11
N GLU A 88 -2.44 13.82 2.37
CA GLU A 88 -3.57 13.38 3.19
C GLU A 88 -3.25 13.66 4.66
N HIS A 89 -4.06 14.51 5.30
CA HIS A 89 -3.99 14.81 6.73
C HIS A 89 -5.10 14.08 7.47
N HIS A 90 -4.76 13.47 8.60
CA HIS A 90 -5.67 12.64 9.38
C HIS A 90 -5.44 12.76 10.88
N ASP A 91 -6.45 12.36 11.65
CA ASP A 91 -6.39 12.36 13.10
C ASP A 91 -5.58 11.16 13.60
N HIS A 92 -4.48 11.42 14.32
CA HIS A 92 -3.55 10.38 14.79
C HIS A 92 -4.17 9.42 15.82
N MET A 93 -5.30 9.75 16.43
CA MET A 93 -5.99 8.86 17.39
C MET A 93 -6.47 7.54 16.76
N LYS A 94 -6.74 7.56 15.44
CA LYS A 94 -7.03 6.36 14.63
C LYS A 94 -5.85 5.38 14.61
N ASP A 95 -4.62 5.88 14.50
CA ASP A 95 -3.42 5.05 14.55
C ASP A 95 -3.07 4.63 15.99
N LEU A 96 -3.37 5.48 16.97
CA LEU A 96 -3.13 5.18 18.39
C LEU A 96 -3.89 3.92 18.86
N VAL A 97 -5.08 3.63 18.33
CA VAL A 97 -5.80 2.36 18.63
C VAL A 97 -5.00 1.14 18.19
N LYS A 98 -4.33 1.17 17.02
CA LYS A 98 -3.45 0.08 16.57
C LYS A 98 -2.24 -0.07 17.50
N VAL A 99 -1.59 1.05 17.83
CA VAL A 99 -0.39 1.10 18.69
C VAL A 99 -0.72 0.56 20.09
N GLU A 100 -1.83 1.00 20.67
CA GLU A 100 -2.23 0.65 22.03
C GLU A 100 -2.72 -0.80 22.13
N PHE A 101 -3.47 -1.30 21.14
CA PHE A 101 -3.83 -2.71 21.03
C PHE A 101 -2.57 -3.60 20.96
N GLU A 102 -1.60 -3.25 20.12
CA GLU A 102 -0.35 -4.00 19.99
C GLU A 102 0.51 -3.93 21.27
N ARG A 103 0.54 -2.77 21.94
CA ARG A 103 1.20 -2.59 23.25
C ARG A 103 0.58 -3.48 24.32
N GLN A 104 -0.75 -3.46 24.46
CA GLN A 104 -1.45 -4.27 25.45
C GLN A 104 -1.32 -5.76 25.18
N CYS A 105 -1.39 -6.21 23.92
CA CYS A 105 -1.10 -7.61 23.57
C CYS A 105 0.32 -8.01 24.01
N LYS A 106 1.35 -7.24 23.64
CA LYS A 106 2.75 -7.55 23.98
C LYS A 106 3.09 -7.45 25.47
N ALA A 107 2.22 -6.85 26.29
CA ALA A 107 2.34 -6.80 27.74
C ALA A 107 1.72 -8.02 28.45
N GLN A 108 0.92 -8.84 27.77
CA GLN A 108 0.32 -10.04 28.36
C GLN A 108 1.33 -11.19 28.47
N LYS A 109 1.36 -11.87 29.63
CA LYS A 109 2.11 -13.13 29.81
C LYS A 109 1.68 -14.23 28.82
N VAL A 110 0.40 -14.22 28.45
CA VAL A 110 -0.18 -15.10 27.43
C VAL A 110 -1.11 -14.25 26.56
N ILE A 111 -0.71 -14.00 25.32
CA ILE A 111 -1.56 -13.30 24.34
C ILE A 111 -2.83 -14.15 24.09
N VAL A 112 -4.01 -13.55 24.29
CA VAL A 112 -5.33 -14.18 24.02
C VAL A 112 -6.05 -13.62 22.79
N ALA A 113 -5.64 -12.45 22.31
CA ALA A 113 -6.14 -11.84 21.08
C ALA A 113 -5.79 -12.66 19.82
N ASP A 114 -6.60 -12.48 18.77
CA ASP A 114 -6.49 -13.19 17.49
C ASP A 114 -6.68 -12.27 16.26
N GLU A 115 -6.82 -12.87 15.08
CA GLU A 115 -7.05 -12.13 13.82
C GLU A 115 -8.40 -11.38 13.78
N PHE A 116 -9.42 -11.76 14.56
CA PHE A 116 -10.68 -11.03 14.67
C PHE A 116 -10.53 -9.83 15.61
N ALA A 117 -9.81 -9.99 16.73
CA ALA A 117 -9.52 -8.89 17.67
C ALA A 117 -8.83 -7.72 16.98
N LYS A 118 -7.84 -8.00 16.11
CA LYS A 118 -7.18 -6.99 15.29
C LYS A 118 -8.14 -6.24 14.35
N ARG A 119 -9.08 -6.97 13.75
CA ARG A 119 -10.06 -6.42 12.79
C ARG A 119 -11.14 -5.60 13.50
N PHE A 120 -11.57 -6.03 14.69
CA PHE A 120 -12.41 -5.23 15.59
C PHE A 120 -11.73 -3.91 15.95
N ALA A 121 -10.48 -3.93 16.42
CA ALA A 121 -9.72 -2.71 16.76
C ALA A 121 -9.57 -1.77 15.55
N ALA A 122 -9.21 -2.30 14.37
CA ALA A 122 -9.06 -1.52 13.15
C ALA A 122 -10.38 -0.98 12.56
N ARG A 123 -11.53 -1.56 12.92
CA ARG A 123 -12.86 -1.02 12.60
C ARG A 123 -13.26 0.08 13.59
N ALA A 124 -13.06 -0.16 14.88
CA ALA A 124 -13.40 0.78 15.94
C ALA A 124 -12.51 2.04 15.92
N SER A 125 -11.31 1.99 15.34
CA SER A 125 -10.39 3.14 15.28
C SER A 125 -10.88 4.33 14.45
N GLN A 126 -11.86 4.15 13.57
CA GLN A 126 -12.51 5.28 12.88
C GLN A 126 -13.43 6.07 13.83
N MET A 127 -14.04 5.41 14.81
CA MET A 127 -14.99 6.03 15.75
C MET A 127 -14.35 6.98 16.76
N VAL A 128 -13.02 7.01 16.85
CA VAL A 128 -12.26 7.86 17.78
C VAL A 128 -11.62 9.08 17.12
N SER A 129 -11.71 9.26 15.80
CA SER A 129 -11.27 10.48 15.10
C SER A 129 -12.18 11.67 15.42
N ALA A 130 -11.64 12.90 15.42
CA ALA A 130 -12.45 14.13 15.51
C ALA A 130 -12.85 14.70 14.15
N TYR A 131 -12.16 14.33 13.07
CA TYR A 131 -12.41 14.80 11.70
C TYR A 131 -12.04 13.73 10.67
N ASP A 132 -12.63 13.84 9.47
CA ASP A 132 -12.34 12.96 8.33
C ASP A 132 -10.98 13.25 7.69
N ASN A 133 -10.36 12.21 7.11
CA ASN A 133 -9.14 12.34 6.33
C ASN A 133 -9.34 13.33 5.16
N ALA A 134 -8.46 14.32 5.03
CA ALA A 134 -8.60 15.39 4.02
C ALA A 134 -7.26 15.71 3.35
N PHE A 135 -7.26 15.96 2.04
CA PHE A 135 -6.09 16.54 1.37
C PHE A 135 -5.91 18.01 1.80
N ILE A 136 -4.67 18.37 2.16
CA ILE A 136 -4.23 19.74 2.43
C ILE A 136 -2.89 20.01 1.73
N CYS A 137 -2.47 21.27 1.63
CA CYS A 137 -1.14 21.59 1.12
C CYS A 137 -0.05 21.24 2.15
N ASP A 138 1.17 20.96 1.66
CA ASP A 138 2.32 20.55 2.46
C ASP A 138 2.61 21.52 3.62
N ASP A 139 2.42 22.84 3.43
CA ASP A 139 2.57 23.86 4.47
C ASP A 139 1.54 23.75 5.61
N CYS A 140 0.28 23.42 5.31
CA CYS A 140 -0.74 23.19 6.34
C CYS A 140 -0.43 21.91 7.13
N ASN A 141 0.11 20.89 6.46
CA ASN A 141 0.57 19.67 7.11
C ASN A 141 1.84 19.90 7.96
N ALA A 142 2.73 20.82 7.58
CA ALA A 142 3.85 21.26 8.39
C ALA A 142 3.44 22.18 9.57
N ALA A 143 2.33 22.91 9.42
CA ALA A 143 1.79 23.79 10.45
C ALA A 143 1.32 23.03 11.71
N ASP A 144 0.69 21.86 11.56
CA ASP A 144 0.25 21.00 12.69
C ASP A 144 1.41 20.65 13.67
N PRO A 145 2.48 19.94 13.27
CA PRO A 145 3.58 19.58 14.17
C PRO A 145 4.33 20.81 14.70
N THR A 146 4.41 21.89 13.91
CA THR A 146 5.04 23.16 14.34
C THR A 146 4.23 23.81 15.46
N ALA A 147 2.90 23.92 15.31
CA ALA A 147 2.01 24.43 16.34
C ALA A 147 1.98 23.54 17.58
N LYS A 148 1.96 22.20 17.41
CA LYS A 148 2.02 21.25 18.52
C LYS A 148 3.31 21.39 19.35
N ALA A 149 4.45 21.53 18.68
CA ALA A 149 5.74 21.75 19.34
C ALA A 149 5.83 23.11 20.06
N ALA A 150 5.28 24.17 19.46
CA ALA A 150 5.29 25.52 20.05
C ALA A 150 4.33 25.67 21.25
N VAL A 151 3.23 24.91 21.27
CA VAL A 151 2.22 24.92 22.34
C VAL A 151 2.53 23.88 23.44
N GLY A 152 3.23 22.79 23.11
CA GLY A 152 3.47 21.67 24.03
C GLY A 152 2.28 20.71 24.15
N THR A 153 1.53 20.49 23.07
CA THR A 153 0.35 19.61 23.08
C THR A 153 0.73 18.13 23.19
N HIS A 154 -0.26 17.26 23.43
CA HIS A 154 -0.04 15.81 23.36
C HIS A 154 0.39 15.38 21.94
N LYS A 155 1.43 14.53 21.85
CA LYS A 155 2.03 14.07 20.57
C LYS A 155 1.01 13.50 19.56
N ASP A 156 -0.03 12.82 20.06
CA ASP A 156 -1.07 12.13 19.27
C ASP A 156 -2.35 12.96 19.07
N PHE A 157 -2.38 14.21 19.55
CA PHE A 157 -3.40 15.19 19.15
C PHE A 157 -3.07 15.72 17.75
N SER A 158 -4.07 15.99 16.92
CA SER A 158 -3.89 16.65 15.62
C SER A 158 -4.97 17.71 15.45
N TYR A 159 -4.61 18.87 14.88
CA TYR A 159 -5.56 19.94 14.59
C TYR A 159 -6.37 19.61 13.32
N SER A 160 -7.69 19.83 13.33
CA SER A 160 -8.50 19.69 12.11
C SER A 160 -8.14 20.74 11.05
N PRO A 161 -8.43 20.53 9.75
CA PRO A 161 -8.20 21.56 8.72
C PRO A 161 -8.85 22.92 9.05
N GLN A 162 -10.02 22.90 9.70
CA GLN A 162 -10.77 24.08 10.15
C GLN A 162 -10.10 24.77 11.34
N GLU A 163 -9.38 24.04 12.19
CA GLU A 163 -8.53 24.60 13.25
C GLU A 163 -7.23 25.17 12.68
N ILE A 164 -6.56 24.44 11.78
CA ILE A 164 -5.36 24.91 11.07
C ILE A 164 -5.63 26.26 10.40
N ARG A 165 -6.77 26.41 9.71
CA ARG A 165 -7.23 27.68 9.11
C ARG A 165 -7.19 28.87 10.06
N ARG A 166 -7.45 28.67 11.36
CA ARG A 166 -7.52 29.76 12.35
C ARG A 166 -6.14 30.26 12.74
N PHE A 167 -5.15 29.37 12.87
CA PHE A 167 -3.81 29.73 13.36
C PHE A 167 -2.74 29.88 12.27
N VAL A 168 -2.96 29.43 11.04
CA VAL A 168 -2.03 29.73 9.93
C VAL A 168 -2.29 31.09 9.33
N ARG A 169 -1.22 31.84 9.03
CA ARG A 169 -1.30 33.03 8.16
C ARG A 169 -0.74 32.67 6.78
N PRO A 170 -1.57 32.58 5.73
CA PRO A 170 -1.13 32.22 4.39
C PRO A 170 -0.49 33.40 3.65
N GLY A 171 0.77 33.26 3.26
CA GLY A 171 1.35 34.00 2.14
C GLY A 171 1.26 33.20 0.84
N PRO A 172 1.21 33.85 -0.34
CA PRO A 172 1.38 33.15 -1.61
C PRO A 172 2.82 32.62 -1.75
N ASN A 173 2.96 31.42 -2.32
CA ASN A 173 4.22 30.78 -2.71
C ASN A 173 5.26 30.62 -1.57
N SER A 174 4.80 30.66 -0.32
CA SER A 174 5.62 30.72 0.90
C SER A 174 5.05 29.82 2.01
N PRO A 175 5.87 29.40 3.00
CA PRO A 175 5.39 28.69 4.19
C PRO A 175 4.43 29.54 5.05
N HIS A 176 3.69 28.90 5.95
CA HIS A 176 2.79 29.59 6.87
C HIS A 176 3.52 30.19 8.08
N GLU A 177 3.16 31.42 8.47
CA GLU A 177 3.36 31.84 9.87
C GLU A 177 2.33 31.15 10.77
N ILE A 178 2.70 30.92 12.04
CA ILE A 178 1.88 30.23 13.03
C ILE A 178 1.51 31.20 14.16
N ASP A 179 0.21 31.44 14.34
CA ASP A 179 -0.31 32.09 15.54
C ASP A 179 -0.37 31.10 16.71
N VAL A 180 0.74 31.02 17.45
CA VAL A 180 0.89 30.12 18.61
C VAL A 180 -0.17 30.40 19.70
N LYS A 181 -0.71 31.63 19.79
CA LYS A 181 -1.76 31.96 20.77
C LYS A 181 -3.13 31.41 20.35
N GLU A 182 -3.46 31.46 19.06
CA GLU A 182 -4.66 30.82 18.52
C GLU A 182 -4.59 29.29 18.65
N ALA A 183 -3.45 28.69 18.24
CA ALA A 183 -3.22 27.25 18.38
C ALA A 183 -3.32 26.79 19.84
N ALA A 184 -2.71 27.52 20.78
CA ALA A 184 -2.83 27.25 22.20
C ALA A 184 -4.28 27.29 22.68
N ARG A 185 -5.07 28.29 22.26
CA ARG A 185 -6.48 28.39 22.69
C ARG A 185 -7.34 27.24 22.15
N ILE A 186 -7.03 26.74 20.95
CA ILE A 186 -7.66 25.56 20.38
C ILE A 186 -7.31 24.31 21.20
N TRP A 187 -6.02 24.06 21.46
CA TRP A 187 -5.59 22.91 22.28
C TRP A 187 -6.28 22.87 23.64
N HIS A 188 -6.21 23.95 24.43
CA HIS A 188 -6.83 23.98 25.77
C HIS A 188 -8.36 23.85 25.72
N GLY A 189 -9.00 24.28 24.62
CA GLY A 189 -10.43 24.06 24.38
C GLY A 189 -10.81 22.60 24.08
N HIS A 190 -9.86 21.78 23.63
CA HIS A 190 -10.08 20.37 23.29
C HIS A 190 -9.43 19.37 24.25
N GLU A 191 -8.53 19.79 25.14
CA GLU A 191 -7.74 18.94 26.05
C GLU A 191 -8.60 17.93 26.84
N GLN A 192 -9.72 18.36 27.42
CA GLN A 192 -10.62 17.46 28.16
C GLN A 192 -11.27 16.41 27.24
N THR A 193 -11.77 16.82 26.07
CA THR A 193 -12.36 15.92 25.07
C THR A 193 -11.32 14.96 24.49
N PHE A 194 -10.09 15.42 24.31
CA PHE A 194 -8.97 14.59 23.89
C PHE A 194 -8.62 13.54 24.96
N ALA A 195 -8.57 13.92 26.24
CA ALA A 195 -8.39 12.99 27.35
C ALA A 195 -9.54 11.96 27.49
N LEU A 196 -10.77 12.33 27.14
CA LEU A 196 -11.88 11.37 27.03
C LEU A 196 -11.67 10.41 25.85
N ARG A 197 -11.27 10.91 24.67
CA ARG A 197 -10.95 10.07 23.50
C ARG A 197 -9.81 9.09 23.79
N LEU A 198 -8.77 9.49 24.56
CA LEU A 198 -7.70 8.58 25.02
C LEU A 198 -8.24 7.40 25.84
N LYS A 199 -9.18 7.64 26.76
CA LYS A 199 -9.83 6.56 27.54
C LYS A 199 -10.65 5.62 26.66
N ILE A 200 -11.28 6.13 25.60
CA ILE A 200 -11.99 5.31 24.61
C ILE A 200 -11.01 4.46 23.80
N VAL A 201 -9.87 5.03 23.38
CA VAL A 201 -8.78 4.32 22.70
C VAL A 201 -8.23 3.17 23.57
N GLU A 202 -7.88 3.46 24.83
CA GLU A 202 -7.41 2.46 25.79
C GLU A 202 -8.45 1.35 26.02
N ARG A 203 -9.74 1.71 26.10
CA ARG A 203 -10.82 0.73 26.32
C ARG A 203 -11.10 -0.15 25.09
N ILE A 204 -11.06 0.40 23.88
CA ILE A 204 -11.15 -0.37 22.63
C ILE A 204 -9.97 -1.34 22.53
N ALA A 205 -8.75 -0.84 22.75
CA ALA A 205 -7.53 -1.65 22.76
C ALA A 205 -7.58 -2.77 23.81
N SER A 206 -8.12 -2.47 25.00
CA SER A 206 -8.33 -3.43 26.09
C SER A 206 -9.29 -4.55 25.68
N ILE A 207 -10.50 -4.22 25.20
CA ILE A 207 -11.52 -5.18 24.76
C ILE A 207 -11.00 -6.08 23.63
N ALA A 208 -10.21 -5.50 22.71
CA ALA A 208 -9.54 -6.26 21.66
C ALA A 208 -8.43 -7.17 22.23
N ALA A 209 -7.54 -6.64 23.07
CA ALA A 209 -6.41 -7.38 23.62
C ALA A 209 -6.84 -8.53 24.55
N SER A 210 -7.95 -8.39 25.29
CA SER A 210 -8.55 -9.47 26.09
C SER A 210 -9.39 -10.46 25.26
N ASN A 211 -9.56 -10.22 23.96
CA ASN A 211 -10.43 -10.98 23.06
C ASN A 211 -11.89 -11.07 23.54
N THR A 212 -12.39 -10.03 24.22
CA THR A 212 -13.76 -9.96 24.78
C THR A 212 -14.68 -9.08 23.91
N HIS A 213 -14.43 -9.04 22.59
CA HIS A 213 -15.31 -8.38 21.64
C HIS A 213 -16.40 -9.35 21.16
N TRP A 214 -17.53 -8.80 20.70
CA TRP A 214 -18.59 -9.58 20.03
C TRP A 214 -18.52 -9.43 18.50
N TYR A 215 -17.33 -9.13 17.95
CA TYR A 215 -17.16 -8.98 16.51
C TYR A 215 -17.15 -10.34 15.82
N GLN A 216 -18.00 -10.49 14.80
CA GLN A 216 -18.06 -11.64 13.92
C GLN A 216 -17.82 -11.19 12.48
N GLU A 217 -17.05 -11.96 11.72
CA GLU A 217 -16.66 -11.63 10.35
C GLU A 217 -17.13 -12.72 9.38
N LEU A 218 -17.79 -12.31 8.29
CA LEU A 218 -18.25 -13.23 7.25
C LEU A 218 -17.09 -13.72 6.35
N PRO A 219 -17.18 -14.92 5.74
CA PRO A 219 -16.29 -15.38 4.68
C PRO A 219 -16.08 -14.32 3.59
N TYR A 220 -14.89 -14.25 2.98
CA TYR A 220 -14.53 -13.19 2.03
C TYR A 220 -15.56 -13.03 0.90
N MET A 221 -15.92 -14.14 0.24
CA MET A 221 -16.92 -14.20 -0.84
C MET A 221 -18.35 -13.79 -0.44
N GLN A 222 -18.63 -13.67 0.87
CA GLN A 222 -19.94 -13.27 1.41
C GLN A 222 -19.96 -11.80 1.89
N ARG A 223 -18.84 -11.07 1.77
CA ARG A 223 -18.78 -9.65 2.12
C ARG A 223 -19.27 -8.83 0.93
N ALA A 224 -20.22 -7.92 1.16
CA ALA A 224 -20.76 -7.03 0.13
C ALA A 224 -19.69 -6.27 -0.67
N GLU A 225 -18.54 -5.98 -0.06
CA GLU A 225 -17.37 -5.41 -0.74
C GLU A 225 -16.73 -6.34 -1.77
N ASN A 226 -16.47 -7.61 -1.42
CA ASN A 226 -15.87 -8.55 -2.36
C ASN A 226 -16.87 -9.06 -3.40
N VAL A 227 -18.16 -9.16 -3.05
CA VAL A 227 -19.23 -9.43 -4.02
C VAL A 227 -19.24 -8.37 -5.12
N ARG A 228 -19.10 -7.07 -4.77
CA ARG A 228 -18.89 -6.00 -5.77
C ARG A 228 -17.59 -6.19 -6.56
N GLN A 229 -16.44 -6.31 -5.89
CA GLN A 229 -15.14 -6.40 -6.57
C GLN A 229 -15.01 -7.60 -7.54
N HIS A 230 -15.60 -8.75 -7.22
CA HIS A 230 -15.60 -9.90 -8.14
C HIS A 230 -16.43 -9.62 -9.40
N ALA A 231 -17.54 -8.91 -9.23
CA ALA A 231 -18.42 -8.53 -10.31
C ALA A 231 -17.78 -7.40 -11.17
N GLU A 232 -17.08 -6.45 -10.53
CA GLU A 232 -16.20 -5.45 -11.18
C GLU A 232 -15.02 -6.08 -11.96
N TYR A 233 -14.57 -7.27 -11.57
CA TYR A 233 -13.59 -8.05 -12.31
C TYR A 233 -14.21 -8.81 -13.49
N LEU A 234 -15.42 -9.35 -13.36
CA LEU A 234 -16.10 -10.05 -14.46
C LEU A 234 -16.41 -9.12 -15.64
N GLN A 235 -16.95 -7.92 -15.39
CA GLN A 235 -17.05 -6.88 -16.42
C GLN A 235 -15.68 -6.51 -17.03
N SER A 236 -14.57 -6.76 -16.31
CA SER A 236 -13.24 -6.37 -16.74
C SER A 236 -12.63 -7.28 -17.80
N ALA A 237 -13.04 -8.55 -17.86
CA ALA A 237 -12.60 -9.48 -18.89
C ALA A 237 -13.26 -9.23 -20.25
N TYR A 238 -14.57 -8.95 -20.28
CA TYR A 238 -15.41 -8.94 -21.48
C TYR A 238 -15.37 -7.66 -22.33
N GLY A 239 -14.25 -6.91 -22.36
CA GLY A 239 -14.15 -5.71 -23.22
C GLY A 239 -15.11 -4.54 -22.91
N VAL A 240 -16.00 -4.67 -21.91
CA VAL A 240 -16.98 -3.67 -21.46
C VAL A 240 -16.57 -2.90 -20.18
N PRO A 241 -15.96 -1.70 -20.29
CA PRO A 241 -15.57 -0.77 -19.23
C PRO A 241 -16.58 -0.27 -18.20
N GLY A 242 -17.47 -1.13 -17.74
CA GLY A 242 -18.27 -0.92 -16.54
C GLY A 242 -19.54 -1.74 -16.44
N ALA A 243 -19.74 -2.78 -17.27
CA ALA A 243 -21.06 -3.39 -17.42
C ALA A 243 -21.61 -4.15 -16.20
N ILE A 244 -20.88 -4.39 -15.11
CA ILE A 244 -21.57 -4.79 -13.85
C ILE A 244 -22.26 -3.61 -13.22
N TYR A 245 -21.59 -2.46 -13.31
CA TYR A 245 -22.20 -1.21 -13.09
C TYR A 245 -23.27 -0.99 -14.18
N GLU A 246 -23.09 -1.16 -15.51
CA GLU A 246 -24.18 -0.91 -16.50
C GLU A 246 -25.37 -1.89 -16.48
N LEU A 247 -25.22 -3.11 -15.96
CA LEU A 247 -26.34 -3.94 -15.49
C LEU A 247 -27.17 -3.24 -14.36
N ALA A 248 -26.77 -2.01 -13.98
CA ALA A 248 -27.41 -0.99 -13.15
C ALA A 248 -26.93 0.51 -13.43
N GLY A 249 -26.28 0.85 -14.56
CA GLY A 249 -25.47 2.10 -14.83
C GLY A 249 -23.93 2.11 -14.51
N ASP A 250 -23.06 2.40 -15.51
CA ASP A 250 -21.61 2.00 -15.76
C ASP A 250 -20.36 2.66 -15.05
N LYS A 251 -19.27 1.87 -14.74
CA LYS A 251 -17.79 2.14 -15.04
C LYS A 251 -16.68 1.15 -14.51
N ARG A 252 -15.45 1.18 -15.11
CA ARG A 252 -14.25 0.27 -14.93
C ARG A 252 -12.86 0.99 -15.08
N ARG A 253 -11.71 0.29 -14.94
CA ARG A 253 -10.32 0.83 -14.98
C ARG A 253 -9.22 -0.18 -15.51
N PRO A 254 -7.86 -0.02 -15.38
CA PRO A 254 -6.91 -0.27 -16.51
C PRO A 254 -5.82 -1.40 -16.39
N PRO A 255 -5.24 -1.88 -17.52
CA PRO A 255 -4.03 -2.77 -17.64
C PRO A 255 -2.58 -2.17 -17.34
N PRO A 256 -1.39 -2.64 -17.86
CA PRO A 256 -0.18 -2.90 -17.02
C PRO A 256 1.17 -2.16 -17.36
N GLU A 257 2.33 -2.71 -16.92
CA GLU A 257 3.68 -2.08 -16.82
C GLU A 257 4.88 -3.00 -17.26
N ASP A 258 6.14 -2.50 -17.22
CA ASP A 258 7.40 -3.25 -17.45
C ASP A 258 7.50 -4.53 -16.59
N VAL A 259 7.58 -5.67 -17.28
CA VAL A 259 7.52 -7.02 -16.71
C VAL A 259 8.76 -7.42 -15.90
N SER A 260 9.91 -6.77 -16.13
CA SER A 260 11.24 -7.23 -15.71
C SER A 260 11.91 -6.33 -14.65
N ALA A 261 11.29 -5.20 -14.29
CA ALA A 261 11.82 -4.25 -13.33
C ALA A 261 12.06 -4.86 -11.92
N TRP A 262 11.31 -5.91 -11.56
CA TRP A 262 11.28 -6.47 -10.21
C TRP A 262 12.63 -7.04 -9.73
N ARG A 263 13.39 -7.77 -10.57
CA ARG A 263 14.67 -8.39 -10.15
C ARG A 263 15.87 -7.45 -10.19
N ARG A 264 15.69 -6.23 -10.72
CA ARG A 264 16.73 -5.19 -10.74
C ARG A 264 16.90 -4.47 -9.38
N VAL A 265 15.99 -4.68 -8.42
CA VAL A 265 16.02 -4.03 -7.11
C VAL A 265 16.85 -4.83 -6.09
N ALA A 266 18.04 -4.35 -5.75
CA ALA A 266 18.88 -4.95 -4.71
C ALA A 266 18.41 -4.58 -3.29
N HIS A 267 18.05 -5.59 -2.48
CA HIS A 267 17.64 -5.41 -1.09
C HIS A 267 18.83 -5.54 -0.11
N LYS A 268 19.00 -4.52 0.75
CA LYS A 268 20.05 -4.44 1.78
C LYS A 268 19.76 -5.39 2.96
N ARG A 269 20.82 -5.93 3.58
CA ARG A 269 20.72 -6.79 4.79
C ARG A 269 20.02 -6.03 5.95
N PRO A 270 19.04 -6.65 6.64
CA PRO A 270 18.39 -6.05 7.79
C PRO A 270 19.35 -5.79 8.96
N ARG A 271 19.16 -4.67 9.67
CA ARG A 271 19.91 -4.31 10.89
C ARG A 271 19.21 -4.70 12.20
N VAL A 272 17.95 -5.14 12.14
CA VAL A 272 17.09 -5.39 13.31
C VAL A 272 16.47 -6.79 13.17
N ARG A 273 16.32 -7.50 14.29
CA ARG A 273 15.69 -8.83 14.40
C ARG A 273 14.41 -8.73 15.26
N PRO A 274 13.40 -9.61 15.07
CA PRO A 274 12.20 -9.61 15.89
C PRO A 274 12.50 -10.02 17.34
N ARG A 275 11.75 -9.46 18.31
CA ARG A 275 11.77 -9.89 19.71
C ARG A 275 10.78 -11.03 19.93
N GLU A 276 10.91 -11.77 21.03
CA GLU A 276 9.97 -12.85 21.40
C GLU A 276 8.51 -12.36 21.45
N GLY A 277 8.25 -11.19 22.02
CA GLY A 277 6.91 -10.56 22.01
C GLY A 277 6.42 -10.14 20.62
N ASP A 278 7.32 -9.87 19.65
CA ASP A 278 6.93 -9.70 18.25
C ASP A 278 6.52 -11.05 17.65
N ILE A 279 7.29 -12.11 17.90
CA ILE A 279 7.01 -13.48 17.44
C ILE A 279 5.66 -13.98 17.99
N GLY A 280 5.41 -13.85 19.29
CA GLY A 280 4.14 -14.25 19.91
C GLY A 280 2.92 -13.52 19.34
N TYR A 281 3.06 -12.22 19.05
CA TYR A 281 2.01 -11.40 18.42
C TYR A 281 1.78 -11.78 16.95
N LEU A 282 2.84 -12.04 16.18
CA LEU A 282 2.73 -12.57 14.80
C LEU A 282 2.00 -13.92 14.79
N ALA A 283 2.40 -14.83 15.68
CA ALA A 283 1.94 -16.21 15.75
C ALA A 283 0.46 -16.37 16.16
N LYS A 284 -0.10 -15.37 16.87
CA LYS A 284 -1.48 -15.41 17.39
C LYS A 284 -2.42 -14.39 16.77
N VAL A 285 -1.94 -13.17 16.47
CA VAL A 285 -2.80 -12.02 16.15
C VAL A 285 -2.76 -11.62 14.67
N THR A 286 -1.60 -11.67 14.02
CA THR A 286 -1.46 -11.04 12.68
C THR A 286 -1.20 -11.99 11.52
N PHE A 287 -0.66 -13.19 11.77
CA PHE A 287 -0.39 -14.22 10.76
C PHE A 287 -0.66 -15.63 11.30
N ALA A 288 -1.66 -15.77 12.18
CA ALA A 288 -1.92 -17.01 12.92
C ALA A 288 -2.20 -18.20 12.01
N LYS A 289 -2.93 -17.98 10.89
CA LYS A 289 -3.13 -19.01 9.86
C LYS A 289 -1.81 -19.51 9.26
N HIS A 290 -0.88 -18.62 8.91
CA HIS A 290 0.41 -19.04 8.36
C HIS A 290 1.30 -19.67 9.42
N TRP A 291 1.35 -19.13 10.64
CA TRP A 291 2.24 -19.62 11.69
C TRP A 291 1.97 -21.08 12.10
N LYS A 292 0.69 -21.49 12.04
CA LYS A 292 0.22 -22.84 12.34
C LYS A 292 0.31 -23.82 11.15
N ALA A 293 0.63 -23.34 9.95
CA ALA A 293 0.71 -24.18 8.75
C ALA A 293 2.02 -24.99 8.64
N VAL A 294 3.00 -24.73 9.51
CA VAL A 294 4.27 -25.45 9.62
C VAL A 294 4.68 -25.58 11.10
N ASP A 295 5.37 -26.66 11.46
CA ASP A 295 5.99 -26.82 12.78
C ASP A 295 7.18 -25.85 12.99
N ASP A 296 7.83 -25.89 14.15
CA ASP A 296 8.93 -24.98 14.49
C ASP A 296 10.33 -25.47 14.06
N ALA A 297 10.46 -26.72 13.59
CA ALA A 297 11.67 -27.24 12.94
C ALA A 297 11.71 -26.93 11.44
N TRP A 298 10.57 -26.54 10.84
CA TRP A 298 10.43 -26.22 9.42
C TRP A 298 11.48 -25.21 8.92
N ARG A 299 12.05 -25.57 7.76
CA ARG A 299 12.94 -24.76 6.92
C ARG A 299 12.33 -24.62 5.55
N CYS A 300 12.49 -23.46 4.93
CA CYS A 300 12.01 -23.22 3.58
C CYS A 300 12.80 -24.08 2.57
N PRO A 301 12.19 -25.07 1.87
CA PRO A 301 12.93 -26.03 1.04
C PRO A 301 13.65 -25.40 -0.17
N THR A 302 13.33 -24.14 -0.49
CA THR A 302 14.00 -23.34 -1.52
C THR A 302 15.22 -22.55 -1.03
N CYS A 303 15.26 -22.11 0.24
CA CYS A 303 16.25 -21.12 0.70
C CYS A 303 16.81 -21.38 2.11
N ASP A 304 16.51 -22.55 2.67
CA ASP A 304 16.90 -23.11 3.98
C ASP A 304 16.60 -22.27 5.24
N ARG A 305 16.16 -21.01 5.10
CA ARG A 305 15.74 -20.17 6.22
C ARG A 305 14.74 -20.91 7.11
N THR A 306 15.04 -20.96 8.40
CA THR A 306 14.11 -21.44 9.43
C THR A 306 12.86 -20.57 9.48
N LYS A 307 11.78 -21.11 10.07
CA LYS A 307 10.55 -20.37 10.38
C LYS A 307 10.82 -18.96 10.91
N ILE A 308 11.67 -18.82 11.94
CA ILE A 308 12.00 -17.54 12.57
C ILE A 308 12.76 -16.59 11.62
N GLU A 309 13.68 -17.10 10.80
CA GLU A 309 14.46 -16.28 9.85
C GLU A 309 13.65 -15.76 8.67
N THR A 310 12.49 -16.33 8.39
CA THR A 310 11.55 -15.79 7.39
C THR A 310 10.71 -14.63 7.94
N VAL A 311 10.65 -14.44 9.27
CA VAL A 311 10.01 -13.27 9.89
C VAL A 311 10.80 -12.01 9.53
N ARG A 312 10.22 -11.14 8.72
CA ARG A 312 10.87 -9.90 8.24
C ARG A 312 9.96 -8.69 8.36
N LYS A 313 10.54 -7.49 8.30
CA LYS A 313 9.73 -6.27 8.18
C LYS A 313 9.09 -6.15 6.79
N SER A 314 7.91 -5.55 6.77
CA SER A 314 7.23 -5.04 5.59
C SER A 314 7.79 -3.66 5.21
N ASN A 315 7.40 -3.15 4.04
CA ASN A 315 7.76 -1.78 3.62
C ASN A 315 7.18 -0.70 4.58
N LYS A 316 6.17 -1.03 5.39
CA LYS A 316 5.58 -0.15 6.42
C LYS A 316 6.22 -0.30 7.81
N GLY A 317 7.32 -1.05 7.93
CA GLY A 317 8.04 -1.25 9.19
C GLY A 317 7.42 -2.29 10.14
N ASP A 318 6.14 -2.62 10.00
CA ASP A 318 5.50 -3.76 10.69
C ASP A 318 6.21 -5.08 10.38
N TRP A 319 6.33 -5.99 11.35
CA TRP A 319 6.80 -7.36 11.12
C TRP A 319 5.78 -8.20 10.34
N SER A 320 6.25 -9.19 9.59
CA SER A 320 5.42 -10.12 8.82
C SER A 320 5.99 -11.54 8.78
N PHE A 321 5.11 -12.54 8.84
CA PHE A 321 5.40 -13.94 8.55
C PHE A 321 4.41 -14.44 7.50
N VAL A 322 4.88 -14.72 6.29
CA VAL A 322 4.04 -15.18 5.17
C VAL A 322 4.64 -16.44 4.59
N LEU A 323 3.80 -17.43 4.34
CA LEU A 323 4.13 -18.66 3.60
C LEU A 323 3.36 -18.68 2.28
N SER A 324 3.95 -19.32 1.27
CA SER A 324 3.35 -19.56 -0.03
C SER A 324 3.25 -21.06 -0.25
N ASP A 325 2.03 -21.57 -0.31
CA ASP A 325 1.70 -22.95 -0.64
C ASP A 325 1.20 -22.97 -2.09
N ARG A 326 1.93 -23.65 -2.98
CA ARG A 326 1.70 -23.67 -4.44
C ARG A 326 2.14 -25.01 -5.03
N SER A 327 1.61 -25.33 -6.21
CA SER A 327 2.21 -26.33 -7.09
C SER A 327 3.44 -25.76 -7.79
N PHE A 328 4.50 -26.55 -7.85
CA PHE A 328 5.78 -26.28 -8.52
C PHE A 328 6.06 -27.38 -9.54
N TYR A 329 6.87 -27.11 -10.56
CA TYR A 329 7.25 -28.09 -11.58
C TYR A 329 7.99 -29.29 -10.95
N ALA A 330 7.57 -30.49 -11.32
CA ALA A 330 8.13 -31.75 -10.84
C ALA A 330 7.89 -32.86 -11.89
N PRO A 331 8.79 -33.00 -12.89
CA PRO A 331 8.62 -34.02 -13.93
C PRO A 331 8.62 -35.42 -13.32
N GLY A 332 7.72 -36.28 -13.80
CA GLY A 332 7.49 -37.62 -13.27
C GLY A 332 6.55 -37.70 -12.05
N GLU A 333 6.16 -36.58 -11.44
CA GLU A 333 5.05 -36.53 -10.47
C GLU A 333 3.69 -36.48 -11.19
N ARG A 334 2.61 -36.77 -10.46
CA ARG A 334 1.24 -36.71 -11.00
C ARG A 334 0.90 -35.28 -11.43
N HIS A 335 0.50 -35.11 -12.69
CA HIS A 335 0.28 -33.79 -13.34
C HIS A 335 1.56 -32.93 -13.41
N GLU A 336 2.74 -33.57 -13.55
CA GLU A 336 4.08 -32.96 -13.63
C GLU A 336 4.39 -31.88 -12.58
N SER A 337 3.70 -31.95 -11.43
CA SER A 337 3.76 -30.90 -10.44
C SER A 337 3.61 -31.42 -9.03
N LYS A 338 4.26 -30.72 -8.10
CA LYS A 338 4.32 -31.09 -6.68
C LYS A 338 4.01 -29.87 -5.84
N ARG A 339 3.08 -30.01 -4.88
CA ARG A 339 2.83 -28.94 -3.91
C ARG A 339 3.95 -28.84 -2.89
N ALA A 340 4.39 -27.62 -2.61
CA ALA A 340 5.34 -27.33 -1.56
C ALA A 340 4.94 -26.05 -0.81
N VAL A 341 5.21 -26.03 0.50
CA VAL A 341 5.10 -24.83 1.33
C VAL A 341 6.48 -24.18 1.40
N VAL A 342 6.60 -22.99 0.80
CA VAL A 342 7.83 -22.17 0.80
C VAL A 342 7.60 -20.86 1.55
N CYS A 343 8.67 -20.15 1.91
CA CYS A 343 8.52 -18.81 2.48
C CYS A 343 7.93 -17.84 1.45
N GLY A 344 7.22 -16.81 1.91
CA GLY A 344 6.52 -15.85 1.05
C GLY A 344 7.42 -15.12 0.05
N ASP A 345 8.70 -14.94 0.38
CA ASP A 345 9.68 -14.34 -0.55
C ASP A 345 10.06 -15.30 -1.69
N CYS A 346 10.19 -16.62 -1.43
CA CYS A 346 10.42 -17.62 -2.48
C CYS A 346 9.19 -17.78 -3.37
N GLY A 347 8.00 -17.78 -2.76
CA GLY A 347 6.73 -17.82 -3.51
C GLY A 347 6.52 -16.59 -4.39
N LEU A 348 6.95 -15.41 -3.91
CA LEU A 348 6.96 -14.18 -4.71
C LEU A 348 7.96 -14.28 -5.87
N LEU A 349 9.21 -14.68 -5.60
CA LEU A 349 10.25 -14.84 -6.63
C LEU A 349 9.81 -15.81 -7.74
N ALA A 350 9.27 -16.98 -7.37
CA ALA A 350 8.72 -17.94 -8.31
C ALA A 350 7.57 -17.35 -9.14
N SER A 351 6.65 -16.62 -8.51
CA SER A 351 5.51 -15.99 -9.20
C SER A 351 5.96 -14.89 -10.18
N GLN A 352 7.01 -14.12 -9.84
CA GLN A 352 7.50 -13.05 -10.69
C GLN A 352 8.35 -13.58 -11.85
N LEU A 353 9.22 -14.57 -11.60
CA LEU A 353 10.06 -15.17 -12.64
C LEU A 353 9.22 -16.00 -13.64
N GLY A 354 8.21 -16.73 -13.17
CA GLY A 354 7.24 -17.40 -14.04
C GLY A 354 6.36 -16.43 -14.82
N LYS A 355 5.91 -15.32 -14.21
CA LYS A 355 5.14 -14.28 -14.92
C LYS A 355 5.95 -13.68 -16.07
N GLU A 356 7.22 -13.38 -15.81
CA GLU A 356 8.10 -12.85 -16.85
C GLU A 356 8.40 -13.88 -17.93
N ALA A 357 8.54 -15.17 -17.58
CA ALA A 357 8.68 -16.23 -18.57
C ALA A 357 7.46 -16.32 -19.51
N CYS A 358 6.23 -16.35 -18.95
CA CYS A 358 5.00 -16.34 -19.76
C CYS A 358 4.94 -15.11 -20.69
N LEU A 359 5.19 -13.91 -20.14
CA LEU A 359 5.12 -12.67 -20.91
C LEU A 359 6.26 -12.52 -21.94
N THR A 360 7.38 -13.21 -21.74
CA THR A 360 8.48 -13.30 -22.73
C THR A 360 8.18 -14.35 -23.81
N ALA A 361 7.44 -15.41 -23.47
CA ALA A 361 7.00 -16.45 -24.41
C ALA A 361 5.80 -16.02 -25.29
N GLY A 362 5.11 -14.92 -24.94
CA GLY A 362 3.83 -14.54 -25.56
C GLY A 362 2.63 -15.35 -25.06
N ALA A 363 2.82 -16.14 -24.00
CA ALA A 363 1.86 -17.07 -23.43
C ALA A 363 0.59 -16.38 -22.90
N ALA A 364 -0.52 -17.11 -22.91
CA ALA A 364 -1.75 -16.62 -22.30
C ALA A 364 -1.54 -16.40 -20.79
N THR A 365 -2.12 -15.32 -20.23
CA THR A 365 -1.79 -14.91 -18.85
C THR A 365 -2.40 -15.82 -17.77
N GLU A 366 -1.69 -16.90 -17.47
CA GLU A 366 -2.03 -17.82 -16.39
C GLU A 366 -2.07 -17.17 -15.00
N SER A 367 -2.84 -17.78 -14.09
CA SER A 367 -2.92 -17.36 -12.68
C SER A 367 -1.89 -18.02 -11.76
N ASN A 368 -1.19 -19.07 -12.20
CA ASN A 368 -0.35 -19.93 -11.35
C ASN A 368 1.11 -20.07 -11.81
N TYR A 369 1.73 -18.96 -12.24
CA TYR A 369 3.12 -18.86 -12.73
C TYR A 369 4.21 -19.69 -12.02
N ALA A 370 4.05 -20.03 -10.74
CA ALA A 370 5.00 -20.89 -10.02
C ALA A 370 5.06 -22.33 -10.55
N GLN A 371 4.03 -22.81 -11.27
CA GLN A 371 3.95 -24.20 -11.74
C GLN A 371 4.98 -24.56 -12.82
N PHE A 372 5.56 -23.56 -13.51
CA PHE A 372 6.65 -23.77 -14.46
C PHE A 372 8.02 -23.94 -13.80
N LEU A 373 8.17 -23.62 -12.51
CA LEU A 373 9.45 -23.64 -11.79
C LEU A 373 9.48 -24.74 -10.75
N SER A 374 10.56 -25.52 -10.71
CA SER A 374 10.83 -26.43 -9.61
C SER A 374 11.41 -25.71 -8.39
N VAL A 375 11.25 -26.32 -7.20
CA VAL A 375 11.82 -25.81 -5.94
C VAL A 375 13.35 -25.66 -6.03
N SER A 376 14.04 -26.52 -6.78
CA SER A 376 15.50 -26.49 -6.97
C SER A 376 15.96 -25.40 -7.94
N GLU A 377 15.20 -25.12 -9.01
CA GLU A 377 15.48 -23.99 -9.91
C GLU A 377 15.36 -22.66 -9.18
N ILE A 378 14.34 -22.49 -8.33
CA ILE A 378 14.20 -21.29 -7.50
C ILE A 378 15.34 -21.20 -6.45
N ALA A 379 15.80 -22.34 -5.92
CA ALA A 379 16.94 -22.40 -5.01
C ALA A 379 18.28 -22.02 -5.68
N SER A 380 18.43 -22.25 -6.98
CA SER A 380 19.64 -21.86 -7.72
C SER A 380 19.75 -20.33 -7.88
N VAL A 381 18.63 -19.63 -8.12
CA VAL A 381 18.61 -18.17 -8.34
C VAL A 381 18.50 -17.32 -7.07
N VAL A 382 18.01 -17.90 -5.97
CA VAL A 382 17.74 -17.15 -4.73
C VAL A 382 19.02 -16.80 -3.96
N VAL A 383 19.06 -15.61 -3.37
CA VAL A 383 20.04 -15.20 -2.36
C VAL A 383 19.31 -15.01 -1.02
N PRO A 384 19.45 -15.93 -0.05
CA PRO A 384 18.78 -15.84 1.25
C PRO A 384 19.29 -14.67 2.10
N GLN A 385 18.37 -14.02 2.81
CA GLN A 385 18.67 -13.02 3.85
C GLN A 385 17.79 -13.29 5.08
N PRO A 386 18.37 -13.65 6.24
CA PRO A 386 17.63 -13.74 7.49
C PRO A 386 16.94 -12.40 7.80
N HIS A 387 15.64 -12.46 8.12
CA HIS A 387 14.75 -11.33 8.38
C HIS A 387 14.63 -10.29 7.24
N GLY A 388 15.03 -10.64 6.01
CA GLY A 388 15.06 -9.75 4.84
C GLY A 388 14.39 -10.35 3.60
N ARG A 389 14.20 -9.54 2.56
CA ARG A 389 13.78 -10.04 1.24
C ARG A 389 14.94 -10.76 0.55
N HIS A 390 14.62 -11.67 -0.37
CA HIS A 390 15.62 -12.29 -1.24
C HIS A 390 16.18 -11.32 -2.27
N ASN A 391 17.48 -11.42 -2.56
CA ASN A 391 18.03 -10.91 -3.81
C ASN A 391 18.06 -12.04 -4.86
N VAL A 392 18.22 -11.68 -6.13
CA VAL A 392 18.25 -12.61 -7.26
C VAL A 392 19.68 -12.65 -7.83
N LYS A 393 20.18 -13.84 -8.16
CA LYS A 393 21.37 -14.02 -9.00
C LYS A 393 20.95 -13.80 -10.45
N ASN A 394 21.03 -12.56 -10.92
CA ASN A 394 20.39 -12.15 -12.18
C ASN A 394 20.88 -12.95 -13.40
N ASP A 395 22.15 -13.34 -13.44
CA ASP A 395 22.73 -14.10 -14.55
C ASP A 395 22.10 -15.51 -14.64
N VAL A 396 22.11 -16.25 -13.52
CA VAL A 396 21.44 -17.55 -13.37
C VAL A 396 19.93 -17.44 -13.59
N ALA A 397 19.31 -16.31 -13.23
CA ALA A 397 17.89 -16.06 -13.48
C ALA A 397 17.58 -15.82 -14.96
N ASN A 398 18.49 -15.21 -15.73
CA ASN A 398 18.35 -15.07 -17.18
C ASN A 398 18.54 -16.44 -17.88
N GLU A 399 19.54 -17.23 -17.47
CA GLU A 399 19.73 -18.62 -17.95
C GLU A 399 18.55 -19.54 -17.61
N LEU A 400 17.87 -19.30 -16.48
CA LEU A 400 16.64 -20.00 -16.12
C LEU A 400 15.45 -19.47 -16.93
N LEU A 401 15.33 -18.16 -17.14
CA LEU A 401 14.25 -17.55 -17.93
C LEU A 401 14.16 -18.14 -19.35
N LEU A 402 15.30 -18.32 -20.02
CA LEU A 402 15.34 -18.94 -21.36
C LEU A 402 14.74 -20.37 -21.36
N ARG A 403 15.14 -21.19 -20.39
CA ARG A 403 14.63 -22.56 -20.22
C ARG A 403 13.16 -22.61 -19.78
N LEU A 404 12.68 -21.57 -19.07
CA LEU A 404 11.26 -21.44 -18.72
C LEU A 404 10.41 -21.01 -19.91
N VAL A 405 10.90 -20.11 -20.77
CA VAL A 405 10.25 -19.73 -22.03
C VAL A 405 10.12 -20.96 -22.93
N GLU A 406 11.20 -21.69 -23.17
CA GLU A 406 11.19 -22.95 -23.93
C GLU A 406 10.18 -23.97 -23.34
N ARG A 407 10.20 -24.17 -22.01
CA ARG A 407 9.25 -25.05 -21.30
C ARG A 407 7.79 -24.62 -21.47
N ILE A 408 7.49 -23.32 -21.46
CA ILE A 408 6.13 -22.79 -21.62
C ILE A 408 5.67 -22.96 -23.08
N THR A 409 6.50 -22.56 -24.05
CA THR A 409 6.19 -22.69 -25.49
C THR A 409 6.01 -24.15 -25.94
N LEU A 410 6.62 -25.12 -25.25
CA LEU A 410 6.41 -26.56 -25.46
C LEU A 410 5.19 -27.14 -24.73
N LEU A 411 4.56 -26.39 -23.82
CA LEU A 411 3.35 -26.78 -23.09
C LEU A 411 2.07 -26.11 -23.62
N GLU A 412 2.20 -25.10 -24.49
CA GLU A 412 1.11 -24.44 -25.22
C GLU A 412 0.94 -24.97 -26.66
N GLN A 413 1.60 -26.09 -27.02
CA GLN A 413 1.49 -26.81 -28.30
C GLN A 413 0.77 -28.16 -28.14
#